data_AF-A0A523AFE9-F1
#
_entry.id   AF-A0A523AFE9-F1
#
_cell.length_a   1.000
_cell.length_b   1.000
_cell.length_c   1.000
_cell.angle_alpha   90.00
_cell.angle_beta   90.00
_cell.angle_gamma   90.00
#
_symmetry.space_group_name_H-M   'P 1'
#
loop_
_entity.id
_entity.type
_entity.pdbx_description
1 polymer ?
#
loop_
_entity_poly.entity_id
_entity_poly.type
_entity_poly.pdbx_seq_one_letter_code
_entity_poly.pdbx_strand_id
1 'polypeptide(L)'
;FNSREELLSALEEIEKSGFQVSYSSEEEVDLYDVIDFISNASEETVREILRKVNRNLRKMEDEWEIAKQLEERLNKDAPVGLETEIHSFTRFERNFWGIKVTVGVNTYLFWFEGTLEELAEVLLEERREQERDVVKCPFCGEAHLRAYAMKYLDRCSCGARIVHETARDTSGWSPELEMLWHEGCSTLGIPVPMEWRRVHIDKFFENVKYVGKGTTGWRMWFVKEPWQLRKPRS
;
A
#
# COMPACT_ATOMS: atom_id res chain seq x y z
N PHE A 1 -5.39 23.54 -21.53
CA PHE A 1 -6.03 24.85 -21.30
C PHE A 1 -5.56 25.88 -22.31
N ASN A 2 -6.50 26.49 -23.02
CA ASN A 2 -6.26 27.45 -24.09
C ASN A 2 -6.67 28.88 -23.69
N SER A 3 -7.43 29.06 -22.61
CA SER A 3 -7.92 30.37 -22.16
C SER A 3 -8.02 30.47 -20.63
N ARG A 4 -8.26 31.70 -20.15
CA ARG A 4 -8.54 31.99 -18.74
C ARG A 4 -9.78 31.25 -18.25
N GLU A 5 -10.84 31.28 -19.06
CA GLU A 5 -12.14 30.70 -18.74
C GLU A 5 -12.05 29.18 -18.57
N GLU A 6 -11.31 28.48 -19.44
CA GLU A 6 -11.12 27.03 -19.30
C GLU A 6 -10.37 26.69 -17.99
N LEU A 7 -9.36 27.49 -17.62
CA LEU A 7 -8.59 27.29 -16.40
C LEU A 7 -9.44 27.54 -15.14
N LEU A 8 -10.22 28.63 -15.13
CA LEU A 8 -11.14 28.95 -14.04
C LEU A 8 -12.23 27.89 -13.90
N SER A 9 -12.82 27.44 -15.01
CA SER A 9 -13.82 26.37 -15.00
C SER A 9 -13.29 25.08 -14.38
N ALA A 10 -12.04 24.71 -14.68
CA ALA A 10 -11.43 23.53 -14.07
C ALA A 10 -11.16 23.70 -12.57
N LEU A 11 -10.74 24.90 -12.13
CA LEU A 11 -10.54 25.18 -10.71
C LEU A 11 -11.86 25.16 -9.92
N GLU A 12 -12.94 25.68 -10.51
CA GLU A 12 -14.29 25.60 -9.92
C GLU A 12 -14.81 24.15 -9.84
N GLU A 13 -14.47 23.29 -10.80
CA GLU A 13 -14.80 21.86 -10.72
C GLU A 13 -14.02 21.15 -9.61
N ILE A 14 -12.73 21.47 -9.46
CA ILE A 14 -11.88 20.95 -8.37
C ILE A 14 -12.44 21.40 -7.01
N GLU A 15 -12.86 22.66 -6.88
CA GLU A 15 -13.50 23.19 -5.68
C GLU A 15 -14.77 22.41 -5.32
N LYS A 16 -15.67 22.19 -6.30
CA LYS A 16 -16.91 21.42 -6.10
C LYS A 16 -16.66 19.97 -5.70
N SER A 17 -15.54 19.39 -6.12
CA SER A 17 -15.17 18.03 -5.75
C SER A 17 -14.70 17.88 -4.30
N GLY A 18 -14.49 19.00 -3.59
CA GLY A 18 -13.96 19.01 -2.22
C GLY A 18 -12.48 18.65 -2.13
N PHE A 19 -11.75 18.71 -3.25
CA PHE A 19 -10.34 18.40 -3.31
C PHE A 19 -9.53 19.56 -2.72
N GLN A 20 -8.86 19.34 -1.58
CA GLN A 20 -7.98 20.34 -1.00
C GLN A 20 -6.65 20.38 -1.75
N VAL A 21 -6.26 21.58 -2.22
CA VAL A 21 -4.94 21.84 -2.79
C VAL A 21 -4.01 22.27 -1.65
N SER A 22 -3.00 21.47 -1.34
CA SER A 22 -1.96 21.83 -0.37
C SER A 22 -0.61 21.97 -1.08
N TYR A 23 0.10 23.06 -0.79
CA TYR A 23 1.45 23.29 -1.31
C TYR A 23 2.44 23.28 -0.14
N SER A 24 3.01 22.10 0.12
CA SER A 24 3.90 21.83 1.26
C SER A 24 3.22 21.97 2.63
N SER A 25 3.84 21.40 3.67
CA SER A 25 3.24 21.25 5.01
C SER A 25 3.12 22.54 5.83
N GLU A 26 3.47 23.71 5.29
CA GLU A 26 3.57 24.97 6.05
C GLU A 26 2.75 26.14 5.48
N GLU A 27 2.29 26.08 4.23
CA GLU A 27 1.43 27.11 3.62
C GLU A 27 0.23 26.47 2.92
N GLU A 28 -0.96 26.62 3.50
CA GLU A 28 -2.22 26.34 2.81
C GLU A 28 -2.48 27.46 1.80
N VAL A 29 -2.51 27.11 0.52
CA VAL A 29 -2.95 28.02 -0.54
C VAL A 29 -4.43 27.77 -0.76
N ASP A 30 -5.26 28.74 -0.40
CA ASP A 30 -6.70 28.64 -0.62
C ASP A 30 -7.00 28.64 -2.12
N LEU A 31 -7.81 27.68 -2.56
CA LEU A 31 -8.24 27.59 -3.95
C LEU A 31 -9.05 28.83 -4.37
N TYR A 32 -9.78 29.46 -3.45
CA TYR A 32 -10.47 30.73 -3.71
C TYR A 32 -9.49 31.85 -4.01
N ASP A 33 -8.37 31.92 -3.29
CA ASP A 33 -7.32 32.92 -3.55
C ASP A 33 -6.67 32.69 -4.92
N VAL A 34 -6.52 31.43 -5.34
CA VAL A 34 -6.01 31.09 -6.69
C VAL A 34 -6.99 31.50 -7.78
N ILE A 35 -8.29 31.21 -7.59
CA ILE A 35 -9.36 31.60 -8.51
C ILE A 35 -9.44 33.12 -8.63
N ASP A 36 -9.43 33.85 -7.51
CA ASP A 36 -9.47 35.32 -7.50
C ASP A 36 -8.22 35.92 -8.14
N PHE A 37 -7.04 35.38 -7.83
CA PHE A 37 -5.79 35.81 -8.45
C PHE A 37 -5.83 35.65 -9.97
N ILE A 38 -6.23 34.48 -10.49
CA ILE A 38 -6.31 34.23 -11.94
C ILE A 38 -7.37 35.12 -12.60
N SER A 39 -8.49 35.36 -11.92
CA SER A 39 -9.58 36.22 -12.40
C SER A 39 -9.13 37.66 -12.59
N ASN A 40 -8.29 38.17 -11.67
CA ASN A 40 -7.80 39.55 -11.68
C ASN A 40 -6.42 39.72 -12.35
N ALA A 41 -5.74 38.64 -12.69
CA ALA A 41 -4.42 38.66 -13.30
C ALA A 41 -4.44 39.30 -14.70
N SER A 42 -3.30 39.87 -15.09
CA SER A 42 -3.10 40.41 -16.44
C SER A 42 -3.11 39.28 -17.50
N GLU A 43 -3.46 39.61 -18.74
CA GLU A 43 -3.39 38.65 -19.86
C GLU A 43 -1.98 38.08 -20.10
N GLU A 44 -0.94 38.81 -19.72
CA GLU A 44 0.44 38.32 -19.78
C GLU A 44 0.69 37.26 -18.70
N THR A 45 0.30 37.56 -17.46
CA THR A 45 0.37 36.64 -16.32
C THR A 45 -0.42 35.36 -16.59
N VAL A 46 -1.67 35.47 -17.06
CA VAL A 46 -2.50 34.30 -17.39
C VAL A 46 -1.86 33.45 -18.49
N ARG A 47 -1.31 34.07 -19.54
CA ARG A 47 -0.58 33.33 -20.58
C ARG A 47 0.65 32.59 -20.03
N GLU A 48 1.36 33.16 -19.06
CA GLU A 48 2.47 32.48 -18.40
C GLU A 48 1.99 31.29 -17.56
N ILE A 49 0.93 31.47 -16.77
CA ILE A 49 0.31 30.41 -15.97
C ILE A 49 -0.13 29.26 -16.88
N LEU A 50 -0.88 29.56 -17.95
CA LEU A 50 -1.33 28.57 -18.92
C LEU A 50 -0.16 27.80 -19.54
N ARG A 51 0.95 28.47 -19.90
CA ARG A 51 2.15 27.76 -20.38
C ARG A 51 2.70 26.80 -19.34
N LYS A 52 2.84 27.22 -18.08
CA LYS A 52 3.39 26.39 -16.98
C LYS A 52 2.48 25.20 -16.68
N VAL A 53 1.17 25.43 -16.56
CA VAL A 53 0.17 24.38 -16.32
C VAL A 53 0.18 23.37 -17.46
N ASN A 54 0.04 23.82 -18.72
CA ASN A 54 0.04 22.90 -19.86
C ASN A 54 1.35 22.12 -20.01
N ARG A 55 2.50 22.73 -19.68
CA ARG A 55 3.79 22.02 -19.67
C ARG A 55 3.80 20.91 -18.62
N ASN A 56 3.29 21.18 -17.43
CA ASN A 56 3.21 20.20 -16.36
C ASN A 56 2.21 19.08 -16.69
N LEU A 57 1.05 19.41 -17.27
CA LEU A 57 0.07 18.41 -17.72
C LEU A 57 0.67 17.45 -18.75
N ARG A 58 1.33 17.97 -19.79
CA ARG A 58 2.00 17.12 -20.78
C ARG A 58 3.09 16.25 -20.16
N LYS A 59 3.86 16.81 -19.22
CA LYS A 59 4.87 16.05 -18.48
C LYS A 59 4.23 14.90 -17.70
N MET A 60 3.12 15.15 -17.01
CA MET A 60 2.38 14.12 -16.27
C MET A 60 1.78 13.06 -17.20
N GLU A 61 1.24 13.45 -18.35
CA GLU A 61 0.73 12.52 -19.37
C GLU A 61 1.86 11.60 -19.90
N ASP A 62 3.00 12.17 -20.26
CA ASP A 62 4.18 11.42 -20.71
C ASP A 62 4.68 10.44 -19.62
N GLU A 63 4.75 10.91 -18.37
CA GLU A 63 5.17 10.10 -17.22
C GLU A 63 4.18 8.96 -16.93
N TRP A 64 2.88 9.22 -17.04
CA TRP A 64 1.85 8.22 -16.84
C TRP A 64 1.86 7.14 -17.92
N GLU A 65 2.10 7.52 -19.18
CA GLU A 65 2.23 6.56 -20.28
C GLU A 65 3.45 5.65 -20.08
N ILE A 66 4.59 6.21 -19.65
CA ILE A 66 5.78 5.43 -19.30
C ILE A 66 5.48 4.46 -18.14
N ALA A 67 4.83 4.95 -17.08
CA ALA A 67 4.47 4.14 -15.92
C ALA A 67 3.57 2.97 -16.33
N LYS A 68 2.56 3.22 -17.16
CA LYS A 68 1.65 2.19 -17.65
C LYS A 68 2.38 1.13 -18.47
N GLN A 69 3.26 1.53 -19.38
CA GLN A 69 4.08 0.59 -20.17
C GLN A 69 5.01 -0.24 -19.28
N LEU A 70 5.60 0.37 -18.25
CA LEU A 70 6.42 -0.33 -17.27
C LEU A 70 5.58 -1.34 -16.47
N GLU A 71 4.41 -0.94 -15.99
CA GLU A 71 3.48 -1.81 -15.26
C GLU A 71 3.02 -2.99 -16.12
N GLU A 72 2.60 -2.76 -17.37
CA GLU A 72 2.23 -3.82 -18.32
C GLU A 72 3.39 -4.81 -18.54
N ARG A 73 4.62 -4.30 -18.69
CA ARG A 73 5.82 -5.13 -18.84
C ARG A 73 6.08 -5.98 -17.59
N LEU A 74 5.97 -5.38 -16.39
CA LEU A 74 6.21 -6.07 -15.11
C LEU A 74 5.13 -7.12 -14.83
N ASN A 75 3.90 -6.88 -15.28
CA ASN A 75 2.75 -7.75 -15.01
C ASN A 75 2.54 -8.88 -16.03
N LYS A 76 3.20 -8.84 -17.19
CA LYS A 76 3.01 -9.81 -18.26
C LYS A 76 3.04 -11.27 -17.79
N ASP A 77 3.98 -11.61 -16.91
CA ASP A 77 4.20 -12.97 -16.39
C ASP A 77 4.10 -13.02 -14.85
N ALA A 78 3.45 -12.03 -14.22
CA ALA A 78 3.35 -11.96 -12.77
C ALA A 78 2.44 -13.08 -12.23
N PRO A 79 2.87 -13.85 -11.23
CA PRO A 79 1.99 -14.76 -10.52
C PRO A 79 0.85 -14.00 -9.84
N VAL A 80 -0.31 -14.66 -9.69
CA VAL A 80 -1.46 -14.07 -8.99
C VAL A 80 -1.06 -13.67 -7.57
N GLY A 81 -1.30 -12.40 -7.23
CA GLY A 81 -0.91 -11.81 -5.95
C GLY A 81 0.48 -11.16 -5.92
N LEU A 82 1.24 -11.19 -7.02
CA LEU A 82 2.50 -10.47 -7.20
C LEU A 82 2.43 -9.44 -8.33
N GLU A 83 1.24 -8.97 -8.64
CA GLU A 83 1.08 -7.87 -9.58
C GLU A 83 1.79 -6.62 -9.05
N THR A 84 2.33 -5.84 -9.98
CA THR A 84 2.90 -4.53 -9.74
C THR A 84 1.86 -3.46 -10.05
N GLU A 85 1.76 -2.46 -9.19
CA GLU A 85 0.88 -1.30 -9.37
C GLU A 85 1.68 -0.02 -9.10
N ILE A 86 1.80 0.85 -10.11
CA ILE A 86 2.51 2.12 -9.99
C ILE A 86 1.51 3.21 -9.61
N HIS A 87 1.61 3.66 -8.36
CA HIS A 87 0.74 4.70 -7.79
C HIS A 87 1.19 6.12 -8.13
N SER A 88 2.50 6.31 -8.29
CA SER A 88 3.10 7.60 -8.63
C SER A 88 4.42 7.38 -9.34
N PHE A 89 4.65 8.17 -10.39
CA PHE A 89 5.83 8.09 -11.22
C PHE A 89 6.21 9.49 -11.71
N THR A 90 7.39 9.95 -11.32
CA THR A 90 7.86 11.30 -11.64
C THR A 90 9.28 11.22 -12.16
N ARG A 91 9.56 11.89 -13.29
CA ARG A 91 10.90 12.05 -13.82
C ARG A 91 11.46 13.42 -13.44
N PHE A 92 12.51 13.42 -12.63
CA PHE A 92 13.22 14.65 -12.27
C PHE A 92 14.24 15.03 -13.34
N GLU A 93 15.04 14.06 -13.76
CA GLU A 93 16.05 14.19 -14.81
C GLU A 93 16.02 12.97 -15.72
N ARG A 94 16.87 12.94 -16.77
CA ARG A 94 16.86 11.88 -17.78
C ARG A 94 16.89 10.46 -17.18
N ASN A 95 17.65 10.27 -16.11
CA ASN A 95 17.85 8.98 -15.43
C ASN A 95 17.56 9.09 -13.92
N PHE A 96 16.66 9.99 -13.50
CA PHE A 96 16.32 10.13 -12.09
C PHE A 96 14.82 10.15 -11.89
N TRP A 97 14.33 9.16 -11.14
CA TRP A 97 12.91 8.81 -11.04
C TRP A 97 12.46 8.82 -9.59
N GLY A 98 11.28 9.36 -9.33
CA GLY A 98 10.53 9.13 -8.10
C GLY A 98 9.42 8.13 -8.37
N ILE A 99 9.34 7.10 -7.55
CA ILE A 99 8.37 6.04 -7.74
C ILE A 99 7.69 5.68 -6.41
N LYS A 100 6.36 5.59 -6.47
CA LYS A 100 5.55 4.89 -5.48
C LYS A 100 4.93 3.69 -6.18
N VAL A 101 5.30 2.50 -5.76
CA VAL A 101 4.94 1.25 -6.43
C VAL A 101 4.59 0.17 -5.42
N THR A 102 3.54 -0.60 -5.68
CA THR A 102 3.25 -1.83 -4.98
C THR A 102 3.74 -3.00 -5.81
N VAL A 103 4.51 -3.91 -5.22
CA VAL A 103 4.83 -5.22 -5.81
C VAL A 103 4.23 -6.28 -4.89
N GLY A 104 3.23 -7.01 -5.38
CA GLY A 104 2.44 -7.93 -4.58
C GLY A 104 1.66 -7.24 -3.47
N VAL A 105 2.15 -7.34 -2.23
CA VAL A 105 1.56 -6.68 -1.05
C VAL A 105 2.47 -5.64 -0.41
N ASN A 106 3.67 -5.42 -0.98
CA ASN A 106 4.63 -4.46 -0.47
C ASN A 106 4.56 -3.17 -1.25
N THR A 107 4.42 -2.05 -0.56
CA THR A 107 4.46 -0.72 -1.16
C THR A 107 5.79 -0.06 -0.86
N TYR A 108 6.47 0.38 -1.91
CA TYR A 108 7.75 1.04 -1.90
C TYR A 108 7.57 2.50 -2.32
N LEU A 109 8.29 3.40 -1.66
CA LEU A 109 8.41 4.80 -2.05
C LEU A 109 9.89 5.15 -2.03
N PHE A 110 10.47 5.41 -3.21
CA PHE A 110 11.90 5.66 -3.32
C PHE A 110 12.26 6.51 -4.54
N TRP A 111 13.50 7.00 -4.52
CA TRP A 111 14.15 7.65 -5.65
C TRP A 111 15.10 6.66 -6.31
N PHE A 112 15.14 6.64 -7.63
CA PHE A 112 15.98 5.74 -8.41
C PHE A 112 16.82 6.50 -9.42
N GLU A 113 18.13 6.26 -9.40
CA GLU A 113 19.08 6.77 -10.38
C GLU A 113 19.47 5.64 -11.34
N GLY A 114 19.09 5.78 -12.60
CA GLY A 114 19.31 4.78 -13.64
C GLY A 114 18.33 4.89 -14.81
N THR A 115 18.50 3.99 -15.76
CA THR A 115 17.61 3.82 -16.91
C THR A 115 16.28 3.18 -16.52
N LEU A 116 15.28 3.28 -17.38
CA LEU A 116 13.98 2.64 -17.16
C LEU A 116 14.12 1.11 -17.15
N GLU A 117 15.05 0.58 -17.94
CA GLU A 117 15.37 -0.85 -17.99
C GLU A 117 15.96 -1.33 -16.67
N GLU A 118 16.89 -0.59 -16.08
CA GLU A 118 17.47 -0.92 -14.77
C GLU A 118 16.42 -0.85 -13.66
N LEU A 119 15.52 0.16 -13.71
CA LEU A 119 14.40 0.25 -12.78
C LEU A 119 13.48 -0.99 -12.90
N ALA A 120 13.17 -1.41 -14.12
CA ALA A 120 12.36 -2.60 -14.36
C ALA A 120 13.02 -3.86 -13.76
N GLU A 121 14.34 -4.02 -13.93
CA GLU A 121 15.06 -5.17 -13.34
C GLU A 121 15.08 -5.14 -11.81
N VAL A 122 15.22 -3.97 -11.20
CA VAL A 122 15.12 -3.82 -9.73
C VAL A 122 13.75 -4.26 -9.23
N LEU A 123 12.67 -3.81 -9.88
CA LEU A 123 11.31 -4.20 -9.50
C LEU A 123 11.02 -5.69 -9.76
N LEU A 124 11.60 -6.26 -10.82
CA LEU A 124 11.54 -7.71 -11.07
C LEU A 124 12.28 -8.51 -10.01
N GLU A 125 13.41 -8.02 -9.51
CA GLU A 125 14.13 -8.70 -8.44
C GLU A 125 13.36 -8.67 -7.12
N GLU A 126 12.73 -7.55 -6.77
CA GLU A 126 11.79 -7.47 -5.63
C GLU A 126 10.66 -8.50 -5.78
N ARG A 127 10.10 -8.65 -6.99
CA ARG A 127 9.09 -9.67 -7.27
C ARG A 127 9.65 -11.08 -7.07
N ARG A 128 10.83 -11.40 -7.62
CA ARG A 128 11.48 -12.71 -7.47
C ARG A 128 11.78 -13.06 -6.01
N GLU A 129 12.09 -12.08 -5.17
CA GLU A 129 12.24 -12.30 -3.74
C GLU A 129 10.89 -12.71 -3.11
N GLN A 130 9.82 -11.99 -3.44
CA GLN A 130 8.47 -12.31 -2.96
C GLN A 130 7.94 -13.65 -3.50
N GLU A 131 8.28 -14.05 -4.72
CA GLU A 131 7.95 -15.36 -5.30
C GLU A 131 8.46 -16.52 -4.44
N ARG A 132 9.54 -16.30 -3.68
CA ARG A 132 10.13 -17.31 -2.77
C ARG A 132 9.49 -17.30 -1.38
N ASP A 133 8.68 -16.29 -1.04
CA ASP A 133 8.01 -16.18 0.25
C ASP A 133 6.74 -17.03 0.29
N VAL A 134 6.96 -18.33 0.51
CA VAL A 134 5.90 -19.32 0.64
C VAL A 134 5.58 -19.55 2.11
N VAL A 135 4.31 -19.41 2.46
CA VAL A 135 3.78 -19.72 3.80
C VAL A 135 3.09 -21.08 3.77
N LYS A 136 3.42 -21.94 4.75
CA LYS A 136 2.76 -23.24 4.92
C LYS A 136 1.72 -23.17 6.03
N CYS A 137 0.51 -23.64 5.75
CA CYS A 137 -0.52 -23.80 6.77
C CYS A 137 -0.03 -24.81 7.81
N PRO A 138 0.07 -24.42 9.10
CA PRO A 138 0.59 -25.29 10.15
C PRO A 138 -0.39 -26.40 10.56
N PHE A 139 -1.61 -26.40 10.02
CA PHE A 139 -2.64 -27.40 10.34
C PHE A 139 -2.77 -28.51 9.30
N CYS A 140 -2.58 -28.22 8.01
CA CYS A 140 -2.67 -29.21 6.92
C CYS A 140 -1.41 -29.32 6.05
N GLY A 141 -0.44 -28.43 6.21
CA GLY A 141 0.80 -28.42 5.43
C GLY A 141 0.69 -27.80 4.04
N GLU A 142 -0.51 -27.37 3.62
CA GLU A 142 -0.71 -26.71 2.32
C GLU A 142 0.14 -25.44 2.22
N ALA A 143 0.75 -25.23 1.06
CA ALA A 143 1.69 -24.14 0.81
C ALA A 143 1.03 -23.09 -0.09
N HIS A 144 1.13 -21.83 0.31
CA HIS A 144 0.63 -20.70 -0.46
C HIS A 144 1.74 -19.67 -0.61
N LEU A 145 1.78 -19.00 -1.76
CA LEU A 145 2.52 -17.75 -1.84
C LEU A 145 1.94 -16.76 -0.81
N ARG A 146 2.79 -16.12 0.01
CA ARG A 146 2.32 -15.25 1.10
C ARG A 146 1.47 -14.09 0.60
N ALA A 147 1.92 -13.42 -0.47
CA ALA A 147 1.19 -12.30 -1.04
C ALA A 147 -0.20 -12.72 -1.54
N TYR A 148 -0.31 -13.89 -2.18
CA TYR A 148 -1.59 -14.48 -2.57
C TYR A 148 -2.48 -14.77 -1.37
N ALA A 149 -1.92 -15.38 -0.32
CA ALA A 149 -2.67 -15.68 0.91
C ALA A 149 -3.19 -14.40 1.59
N MET A 150 -2.41 -13.31 1.63
CA MET A 150 -2.85 -12.04 2.22
C MET A 150 -3.93 -11.34 1.39
N LYS A 151 -3.83 -11.38 0.06
CA LYS A 151 -4.70 -10.59 -0.82
C LYS A 151 -6.02 -11.30 -1.15
N TYR A 152 -6.02 -12.63 -1.20
CA TYR A 152 -7.13 -13.39 -1.78
C TYR A 152 -7.68 -14.52 -0.89
N LEU A 153 -7.01 -14.88 0.21
CA LEU A 153 -7.45 -15.99 1.05
C LEU A 153 -7.83 -15.55 2.46
N ASP A 154 -9.10 -15.69 2.80
CA ASP A 154 -9.55 -15.57 4.20
C ASP A 154 -9.28 -16.85 5.00
N ARG A 155 -9.26 -18.01 4.33
CA ARG A 155 -9.12 -19.34 4.93
C ARG A 155 -8.30 -20.27 4.07
N CYS A 156 -7.58 -21.18 4.71
CA CYS A 156 -6.99 -22.35 4.10
C CYS A 156 -8.06 -23.42 3.84
N SER A 157 -7.80 -24.35 2.90
CA SER A 157 -8.69 -25.47 2.56
C SER A 157 -9.10 -26.32 3.78
N CYS A 158 -8.24 -26.41 4.80
CA CYS A 158 -8.51 -27.15 6.03
C CYS A 158 -9.39 -26.41 7.05
N GLY A 159 -9.94 -25.25 6.66
CA GLY A 159 -10.82 -24.39 7.45
C GLY A 159 -10.10 -23.40 8.38
N ALA A 160 -8.77 -23.46 8.47
CA ALA A 160 -7.99 -22.52 9.28
C ALA A 160 -8.08 -21.11 8.67
N ARG A 161 -8.50 -20.14 9.47
CA ARG A 161 -8.55 -18.73 9.10
C ARG A 161 -7.15 -18.15 9.02
N ILE A 162 -6.90 -17.36 7.99
CA ILE A 162 -5.65 -16.63 7.79
C ILE A 162 -5.89 -15.23 8.33
N VAL A 163 -5.01 -14.79 9.21
CA VAL A 163 -5.04 -13.43 9.79
C VAL A 163 -3.68 -12.83 9.59
N HIS A 164 -3.63 -11.63 9.03
CA HIS A 164 -2.38 -10.89 8.86
C HIS A 164 -2.59 -9.44 9.27
N GLU A 165 -1.49 -8.78 9.60
CA GLU A 165 -1.55 -7.36 9.95
C GLU A 165 -1.79 -6.49 8.72
N THR A 166 -2.54 -5.41 8.92
CA THR A 166 -2.68 -4.33 7.95
C THR A 166 -2.13 -3.01 8.47
N ALA A 167 -2.03 -2.86 9.79
CA ALA A 167 -1.48 -1.68 10.46
C ALA A 167 -0.80 -2.05 11.77
N ARG A 168 0.13 -1.20 12.23
CA ARG A 168 0.72 -1.27 13.56
C ARG A 168 0.81 0.12 14.18
N ASP A 169 0.52 0.20 15.47
CA ASP A 169 0.82 1.39 16.26
C ASP A 169 2.32 1.50 16.57
N THR A 170 2.71 2.61 17.22
CA THR A 170 4.10 2.89 17.60
C THR A 170 4.67 1.89 18.61
N SER A 171 3.82 1.12 19.29
CA SER A 171 4.22 0.04 20.20
C SER A 171 4.31 -1.32 19.51
N GLY A 172 4.07 -1.38 18.20
CA GLY A 172 4.11 -2.60 17.40
C GLY A 172 2.87 -3.48 17.55
N TRP A 173 1.76 -2.93 18.05
CA TRP A 173 0.48 -3.63 18.16
C TRP A 173 -0.41 -3.39 16.95
N SER A 174 -1.12 -4.44 16.53
CA SER A 174 -2.03 -4.41 15.40
C SER A 174 -3.47 -4.69 15.85
N PRO A 175 -4.47 -4.06 15.22
CA PRO A 175 -5.89 -4.33 15.49
C PRO A 175 -6.24 -5.81 15.35
N GLU A 176 -5.62 -6.52 14.41
CA GLU A 176 -5.88 -7.94 14.18
C GLU A 176 -5.38 -8.81 15.33
N LEU A 177 -4.27 -8.44 15.94
CA LEU A 177 -3.76 -9.16 17.10
C LEU A 177 -4.64 -8.92 18.34
N GLU A 178 -5.13 -7.70 18.54
CA GLU A 178 -6.12 -7.38 19.57
C GLU A 178 -7.42 -8.17 19.36
N MET A 179 -7.95 -8.19 18.13
CA MET A 179 -9.12 -8.98 17.75
C MET A 179 -8.95 -10.46 18.13
N LEU A 180 -7.80 -11.07 17.79
CA LEU A 180 -7.56 -12.48 18.12
C LEU A 180 -7.55 -12.74 19.64
N TRP A 181 -7.00 -11.84 20.44
CA TRP A 181 -7.03 -11.96 21.90
C TRP A 181 -8.46 -11.89 22.44
N HIS A 182 -9.24 -10.91 21.99
CA HIS A 182 -10.62 -10.73 22.42
C HIS A 182 -11.50 -11.91 22.00
N GLU A 183 -11.40 -12.36 20.75
CA GLU A 183 -12.16 -13.48 20.22
C GLU A 183 -11.85 -14.78 20.97
N GLY A 184 -10.56 -15.09 21.16
CA GLY A 184 -10.14 -16.31 21.85
C GLY A 184 -10.54 -16.35 23.32
N CYS A 185 -10.32 -15.25 24.04
CA CYS A 185 -10.72 -15.13 25.45
C CYS A 185 -12.24 -15.18 25.62
N SER A 186 -12.98 -14.45 24.77
CA SER A 186 -14.44 -14.45 24.79
C SER A 186 -15.01 -15.84 24.51
N THR A 187 -14.50 -16.55 23.50
CA THR A 187 -14.95 -17.90 23.14
C THR A 187 -14.72 -18.92 24.26
N LEU A 188 -13.63 -18.75 25.02
CA LEU A 188 -13.29 -19.61 26.15
C LEU A 188 -13.94 -19.18 27.48
N GLY A 189 -14.66 -18.06 27.52
CA GLY A 189 -15.26 -17.53 28.74
C GLY A 189 -14.25 -17.06 29.79
N ILE A 190 -13.06 -16.62 29.35
CA ILE A 190 -11.99 -16.12 30.23
C ILE A 190 -11.72 -14.63 29.98
N PRO A 191 -11.24 -13.87 30.99
CA PRO A 191 -10.82 -12.49 30.76
C PRO A 191 -9.55 -12.43 29.90
N VAL A 192 -9.40 -11.34 29.14
CA VAL A 192 -8.12 -11.03 28.48
C VAL A 192 -7.07 -10.74 29.57
N PRO A 193 -5.90 -11.42 29.56
CA PRO A 193 -4.88 -11.23 30.58
C PRO A 193 -4.40 -9.78 30.64
N MET A 194 -4.19 -9.19 31.83
CA MET A 194 -3.72 -7.79 31.93
C MET A 194 -2.39 -7.54 31.20
N GLU A 195 -1.51 -8.54 31.14
CA GLU A 195 -0.22 -8.48 30.46
C GLU A 195 -0.23 -9.09 29.05
N TRP A 196 -1.41 -9.21 28.41
CA TRP A 196 -1.52 -9.82 27.07
C TRP A 196 -0.57 -9.19 26.04
N ARG A 197 -0.25 -7.91 26.20
CA ARG A 197 0.74 -7.19 25.37
C ARG A 197 2.20 -7.65 25.53
N ARG A 198 2.49 -8.51 26.49
CA ARG A 198 3.84 -9.09 26.70
C ARG A 198 3.88 -10.57 26.30
N VAL A 199 2.73 -11.15 25.96
CA VAL A 199 2.58 -12.56 25.65
C VAL A 199 2.31 -12.72 24.17
N HIS A 200 3.10 -13.57 23.52
CA HIS A 200 2.81 -13.97 22.15
C HIS A 200 1.54 -14.83 22.12
N ILE A 201 0.57 -14.44 21.31
CA ILE A 201 -0.74 -15.09 21.28
C ILE A 201 -0.67 -16.60 20.94
N ASP A 202 0.28 -17.00 20.08
CA ASP A 202 0.56 -18.39 19.71
C ASP A 202 1.24 -19.20 20.83
N LYS A 203 1.68 -18.54 21.90
CA LYS A 203 2.10 -19.18 23.15
C LYS A 203 0.96 -19.32 24.15
N PHE A 204 -0.12 -18.56 23.99
CA PHE A 204 -1.28 -18.59 24.88
C PHE A 204 -2.37 -19.56 24.38
N PHE A 205 -2.69 -19.50 23.09
CA PHE A 205 -3.64 -20.41 22.46
C PHE A 205 -2.94 -21.50 21.66
N GLU A 206 -3.40 -22.75 21.79
CA GLU A 206 -2.85 -23.90 21.06
C GLU A 206 -3.15 -23.80 19.55
N ASN A 207 -4.33 -23.28 19.23
CA ASN A 207 -4.92 -23.27 17.89
C ASN A 207 -4.66 -21.95 17.12
N VAL A 208 -3.78 -21.10 17.62
CA VAL A 208 -3.23 -19.93 16.93
C VAL A 208 -1.77 -20.21 16.62
N LYS A 209 -1.39 -20.17 15.34
CA LYS A 209 -0.03 -20.50 14.90
C LYS A 209 0.56 -19.34 14.11
N TYR A 210 1.58 -18.72 14.67
CA TYR A 210 2.35 -17.66 14.00
C TYR A 210 3.25 -18.25 12.91
N VAL A 211 3.24 -17.65 11.71
CA VAL A 211 3.95 -18.13 10.52
C VAL A 211 4.94 -17.11 9.96
N GLY A 212 5.41 -16.20 10.81
CA GLY A 212 6.41 -15.20 10.45
C GLY A 212 5.82 -13.99 9.73
N LYS A 213 6.73 -13.07 9.39
CA LYS A 213 6.44 -11.82 8.65
C LYS A 213 6.78 -11.87 7.16
N GLY A 214 7.58 -12.86 6.76
CA GLY A 214 8.06 -12.98 5.38
C GLY A 214 8.81 -11.74 4.89
N THR A 215 8.73 -11.49 3.58
CA THR A 215 9.24 -10.28 2.90
C THR A 215 8.36 -9.06 3.16
N THR A 216 7.14 -9.27 3.67
CA THR A 216 6.15 -8.19 3.82
C THR A 216 6.34 -7.33 5.05
N GLY A 217 7.09 -7.84 6.04
CA GLY A 217 7.22 -7.19 7.33
C GLY A 217 5.96 -7.25 8.22
N TRP A 218 4.84 -7.74 7.70
CA TRP A 218 3.56 -7.91 8.39
C TRP A 218 3.41 -9.32 8.96
N ARG A 219 3.10 -9.43 10.26
CA ARG A 219 2.92 -10.73 10.90
C ARG A 219 1.68 -11.43 10.33
N MET A 220 1.76 -12.75 10.24
CA MET A 220 0.64 -13.59 9.83
C MET A 220 0.46 -14.76 10.81
N TRP A 221 -0.79 -15.14 11.03
CA TRP A 221 -1.21 -16.26 11.84
C TRP A 221 -2.23 -17.12 11.10
N PHE A 222 -2.21 -18.42 11.37
CA PHE A 222 -3.31 -19.31 11.07
C PHE A 222 -4.06 -19.63 12.36
N VAL A 223 -5.38 -19.54 12.32
CA VAL A 223 -6.27 -19.74 13.48
C VAL A 223 -7.30 -20.81 13.13
N LYS A 224 -7.42 -21.85 13.96
CA LYS A 224 -8.36 -22.95 13.70
C LYS A 224 -9.28 -23.16 14.88
N GLU A 225 -10.58 -23.26 14.64
CA GLU A 225 -11.52 -23.61 15.70
C GLU A 225 -11.52 -25.12 16.02
N PRO A 226 -11.94 -25.53 17.22
CA PRO A 226 -12.33 -24.68 18.35
C PRO A 226 -11.13 -24.03 19.06
N TRP A 227 -11.38 -22.90 19.74
CA TRP A 227 -10.37 -22.22 20.57
C TRP A 227 -9.92 -23.11 21.74
N GLN A 228 -8.61 -23.12 22.02
CA GLN A 228 -8.01 -23.94 23.07
C GLN A 228 -6.85 -23.21 23.74
N LEU A 229 -6.82 -23.22 25.07
CA LEU A 229 -5.63 -22.81 25.81
C LEU A 229 -4.48 -23.77 25.54
N ARG A 230 -3.29 -23.21 25.39
CA ARG A 230 -2.07 -24.00 25.30
C ARG A 230 -1.83 -24.69 26.63
N LYS A 231 -1.67 -26.02 26.59
CA LYS A 231 -1.34 -26.79 27.80
C LYS A 231 0.09 -26.48 28.23
N PRO A 232 0.37 -26.35 29.55
CA PRO A 232 1.74 -26.29 30.04
C PRO A 232 2.51 -27.51 29.53
N ARG A 233 3.72 -27.32 29.02
CA ARG A 233 4.61 -28.45 28.71
C ARG A 233 4.95 -29.13 30.04
N SER A 234 4.53 -30.38 30.20
CA SER A 234 4.92 -31.28 31.29
C SER A 234 6.41 -31.58 31.25
#